data_AF-A0AAU6QI44-F1
#
_entry.id   AF-A0AAU6QI44-F1
#
_cell.length_a   1.000
_cell.length_b   1.000
_cell.length_c   1.000
_cell.angle_alpha   90.00
_cell.angle_beta   90.00
_cell.angle_gamma   90.00
#
_symmetry.space_group_name_H-M   'P 1'
#
loop_
_entity.id
_entity.type
_entity.pdbx_description
1 polymer ?
#
loop_
_entity_poly.entity_id
_entity_poly.type
_entity_poly.pdbx_seq_one_letter_code
_entity_poly.pdbx_strand_id
1 'polypeptide(L)' 'MESKTPVQTQRFNASHVVEAELEHLDWATRQPALRMLDAGYWRRRVLAVKCRFELTQLQIMRLEKILQRLGFPSE' A
#
# COMPACT_ATOMS: atom_id res chain seq x y z
N MET A 1 6.22 7.90 34.66
CA MET A 1 6.29 7.09 33.43
C MET A 1 5.75 7.95 32.31
N GLU A 2 6.64 8.49 31.47
CA GLU A 2 6.24 9.30 30.32
C GLU A 2 5.62 8.39 29.26
N SER A 3 4.31 8.51 29.09
CA SER A 3 3.59 7.86 28.01
C SER A 3 4.04 8.48 26.69
N LYS A 4 4.94 7.80 25.96
CA LYS A 4 5.27 8.10 24.56
C LYS A 4 3.98 7.97 23.75
N THR A 5 3.30 9.09 23.49
CA THR A 5 2.23 9.15 22.51
C THR A 5 2.80 8.72 21.17
N PRO A 6 2.24 7.70 20.49
CA PRO A 6 2.69 7.35 19.16
C PRO A 6 2.42 8.57 18.28
N VAL A 7 3.47 9.10 17.65
CA VAL A 7 3.35 10.13 16.61
C VAL A 7 2.44 9.55 15.55
N GLN A 8 1.18 9.97 15.57
CA GLN A 8 0.20 9.58 14.59
C GLN A 8 0.66 10.28 13.31
N THR A 9 1.36 9.54 12.44
CA THR A 9 1.83 10.05 11.16
C THR A 9 0.67 10.75 10.48
N GLN A 10 0.79 12.06 10.29
CA GLN A 10 -0.24 12.87 9.65
C GLN A 10 -0.45 12.31 8.25
N ARG A 11 -1.60 11.68 8.02
CA ARG A 11 -1.93 11.11 6.73
C ARG A 11 -2.27 12.25 5.77
N PHE A 12 -1.69 12.22 4.59
CA PHE A 12 -1.91 13.27 3.60
C PHE A 12 -3.15 12.98 2.76
N ASN A 13 -3.96 14.01 2.56
CA ASN A 13 -5.06 13.99 1.60
C ASN A 13 -4.51 14.32 0.20
N ALA A 14 -4.12 13.28 -0.55
CA ALA A 14 -3.51 13.42 -1.87
C ALA A 14 -4.08 12.36 -2.84
N SER A 15 -5.39 12.38 -3.04
CA SER A 15 -6.12 11.33 -3.78
C SER A 15 -5.52 11.05 -5.17
N HIS A 16 -5.11 12.07 -5.93
CA HIS A 16 -4.49 11.89 -7.25
C HIS A 16 -3.12 11.19 -7.19
N VAL A 17 -2.32 11.46 -6.15
CA VAL A 17 -1.04 10.78 -5.92
C VAL A 17 -1.28 9.32 -5.56
N VAL A 18 -2.30 9.05 -4.73
CA VAL A 18 -2.70 7.70 -4.37
C VAL A 18 -3.14 6.91 -5.59
N GLU A 19 -3.95 7.49 -6.48
CA GLU A 19 -4.36 6.79 -7.70
C GLU A 19 -3.17 6.45 -8.60
N ALA A 20 -2.25 7.39 -8.82
CA ALA A 20 -1.04 7.15 -9.61
C ALA A 20 -0.15 6.05 -8.99
N GLU A 21 0.01 6.06 -7.67
CA GLU A 21 0.81 5.04 -6.98
C GLU A 21 0.12 3.66 -7.01
N LEU A 22 -1.20 3.60 -6.86
CA LEU A 22 -1.96 2.35 -6.98
C LEU A 22 -1.93 1.79 -8.41
N GLU A 23 -2.01 2.64 -9.42
CA GLU A 23 -1.86 2.25 -10.82
C GLU A 23 -0.46 1.69 -11.10
N HIS A 24 0.58 2.36 -10.62
CA HIS A 24 1.95 1.87 -10.71
C HIS A 24 2.12 0.51 -10.03
N LEU A 25 1.60 0.35 -8.81
CA LEU A 25 1.69 -0.90 -8.05
C LEU A 25 0.89 -2.04 -8.71
N ASP A 26 -0.30 -1.76 -9.26
CA ASP A 26 -1.07 -2.76 -9.98
C ASP A 26 -0.36 -3.22 -11.25
N TRP A 27 0.25 -2.31 -12.01
CA TRP A 27 1.04 -2.66 -13.19
C TRP A 27 2.31 -3.44 -12.81
N ALA A 28 3.06 -2.99 -11.80
CA ALA A 28 4.33 -3.58 -11.40
C ALA A 28 4.18 -5.00 -10.83
N THR A 29 3.12 -5.24 -10.05
CA THR A 29 2.84 -6.57 -9.45
C THR A 29 2.28 -7.60 -10.44
N ARG A 30 1.91 -7.18 -11.66
CA ARG A 30 1.53 -8.09 -12.75
C ARG A 30 2.72 -8.50 -13.62
N GLN A 31 3.85 -7.82 -13.50
CA GLN A 31 5.05 -8.19 -14.25
C GLN A 31 5.64 -9.49 -13.71
N PRO A 32 6.31 -10.29 -14.56
CA PRO A 32 7.08 -11.45 -14.10
C PRO A 32 8.01 -11.04 -12.97
N ALA A 33 8.03 -11.79 -11.88
CA ALA A 33 8.83 -11.46 -10.71
C ALA A 33 10.31 -11.36 -11.11
N LEU A 34 10.84 -10.14 -11.12
CA LEU A 34 12.28 -9.93 -11.10
C LEU A 34 12.80 -10.56 -9.81
N ARG A 35 13.80 -11.45 -9.88
CA ARG A 35 14.35 -12.18 -8.73
C ARG A 35 14.71 -11.31 -7.52
N MET A 36 14.91 -10.01 -7.71
CA MET A 36 15.23 -9.04 -6.67
C MET A 36 14.01 -8.48 -5.90
N LEU A 37 12.80 -8.48 -6.50
CA LEU A 37 11.61 -7.84 -5.92
C LEU A 37 10.54 -8.90 -5.66
N ASP A 38 10.66 -9.58 -4.52
CA ASP A 38 9.74 -10.62 -4.08
C ASP A 38 8.37 -10.07 -3.63
N ALA A 39 7.42 -10.98 -3.40
CA ALA A 39 6.07 -10.62 -2.95
C ALA A 39 6.07 -9.83 -1.62
N GLY A 40 7.03 -10.09 -0.72
CA GLY A 40 7.19 -9.37 0.54
C GLY A 40 7.62 -7.92 0.36
N TYR A 41 8.51 -7.64 -0.61
CA TYR A 41 8.85 -6.28 -1.00
C TYR A 41 7.62 -5.51 -1.49
N TRP A 42 6.85 -6.11 -2.40
CA TRP A 42 5.65 -5.47 -2.93
C TRP A 42 4.59 -5.25 -1.85
N ARG A 43 4.39 -6.21 -0.93
CA ARG A 43 3.50 -6.04 0.23
C ARG A 43 3.88 -4.79 1.05
N ARG A 44 5.16 -4.60 1.35
CA ARG A 44 5.62 -3.42 2.12
C ARG A 44 5.32 -2.12 1.38
N ARG A 45 5.52 -2.08 0.06
CA ARG A 45 5.23 -0.91 -0.78
C ARG A 45 3.74 -0.59 -0.81
N VAL A 46 2.91 -1.61 -0.98
CA VAL A 46 1.44 -1.48 -1.01
C VAL A 46 0.91 -0.99 0.35
N LEU A 47 1.38 -1.56 1.47
CA LEU A 47 0.97 -1.13 2.81
C LEU A 47 1.47 0.29 3.17
N ALA A 48 2.62 0.71 2.63
CA ALA A 48 3.12 2.07 2.85
C ALA A 48 2.15 3.14 2.32
N VAL A 49 1.37 2.85 1.27
CA VAL A 49 0.31 3.75 0.77
C VAL A 49 -0.78 3.94 1.83
N LYS A 50 -1.25 2.85 2.45
CA LYS A 50 -2.24 2.88 3.55
C LYS A 50 -1.73 3.62 4.80
N CYS A 51 -0.43 3.57 5.06
CA CYS A 51 0.18 4.27 6.20
C CYS A 51 0.38 5.77 5.96
N ARG A 52 0.63 6.19 4.72
CA ARG A 52 1.02 7.57 4.37
C ARG A 52 -0.15 8.47 3.96
N PHE A 53 -1.23 7.88 3.47
CA PHE A 53 -2.34 8.64 2.90
C PHE A 53 -3.68 8.26 3.54
N GLU A 54 -4.61 9.19 3.54
CA GLU A 54 -6.02 8.88 3.73
C GLU A 54 -6.56 8.31 2.41
N LEU A 55 -7.11 7.10 2.48
CA LEU A 55 -7.61 6.37 1.33
C LEU A 55 -9.12 6.39 1.30
N THR A 56 -9.68 6.57 0.11
CA THR A 56 -11.10 6.32 -0.13
C THR A 56 -11.39 4.82 -0.08
N GLN A 57 -12.65 4.45 0.11
CA GLN A 57 -13.05 3.03 0.11
C GLN A 57 -12.72 2.32 -1.21
N LEU A 58 -12.81 3.04 -2.34
CA LEU A 58 -12.42 2.52 -3.65
C LEU A 58 -10.91 2.21 -3.73
N GLN A 59 -10.08 3.11 -3.19
CA GLN A 59 -8.63 2.94 -3.13
C GLN A 59 -8.23 1.79 -2.22
N ILE A 60 -8.95 1.62 -1.10
CA ILE A 60 -8.75 0.49 -0.18
C ILE A 60 -9.05 -0.85 -0.89
N MET A 61 -10.18 -0.97 -1.58
CA MET A 61 -10.51 -2.19 -2.32
C MET A 61 -9.48 -2.50 -3.42
N ARG A 62 -8.97 -1.48 -4.13
CA ARG A 62 -7.89 -1.64 -5.11
C ARG A 62 -6.61 -2.16 -4.46
N LEU A 63 -6.23 -1.58 -3.32
CA LEU A 63 -5.07 -1.98 -2.54
C LEU A 63 -5.17 -3.45 -2.10
N GLU A 64 -6.32 -3.86 -1.55
CA GLU A 64 -6.58 -5.23 -1.13
C GLU A 64 -6.48 -6.23 -2.29
N LYS A 65 -6.98 -5.87 -3.47
CA LYS A 65 -6.86 -6.70 -4.68
C LYS A 65 -5.40 -6.94 -5.07
N ILE A 66 -4.54 -5.93 -4.91
CA ILE A 66 -3.10 -6.07 -5.16
C ILE A 66 -2.48 -7.00 -4.10
N LEU A 67 -2.83 -6.84 -2.82
CA LEU A 67 -2.34 -7.71 -1.74
C LEU A 67 -2.74 -9.18 -1.93
N GLN A 68 -3.99 -9.44 -2.30
CA GLN A 68 -4.47 -10.79 -2.58
C GLN A 68 -3.68 -11.45 -3.71
N ARG A 69 -3.36 -10.71 -4.78
CA ARG A 69 -2.52 -11.21 -5.89
C ARG A 69 -1.12 -11.59 -5.42
N LEU A 70 -0.58 -10.86 -4.46
CA LEU A 70 0.71 -11.13 -3.84
C LEU A 70 0.67 -12.29 -2.84
N GLY A 71 -0.50 -12.91 -2.61
CA GLY A 71 -0.68 -14.02 -1.67
C GLY A 71 -0.86 -13.58 -0.22
N PHE A 72 -1.18 -12.31 0.03
CA PHE A 72 -1.45 -11.81 1.38
C PHE A 72 -2.95 -11.56 1.55
N PRO A 73 -3.61 -12.24 2.51
CA PRO A 73 -5.01 -11.99 2.79
C PRO A 73 -5.22 -10.56 3.30
N SER A 74 -6.36 -9.97 2.98
CA SER A 74 -6.86 -8.80 3.69
C SER A 74 -7.26 -9.29 5.09
N GLU A 75 -6.57 -8.84 6.13
CA GLU A 75 -7.10 -8.91 7.51
C GLU A 75 -8.34 -8.04 7.65
#